data_AF-A0A1B4FF00-F1
#
_entry.id   AF-A0A1B4FF00-F1
#
_cell.length_a   1.000
_cell.length_b   1.000
_cell.length_c   1.000
_cell.angle_alpha   90.00
_cell.angle_beta   90.00
_cell.angle_gamma   90.00
#
_symmetry.space_group_name_H-M   'P 1'
#
loop_
_entity.id
_entity.type
_entity.pdbx_description
1 polymer ?
#
loop_
_entity_poly.entity_id
_entity_poly.type
_entity_poly.pdbx_seq_one_letter_code
_entity_poly.pdbx_strand_id
1 'polypeptide(L)'
;MTTQKTSKRGEFNPNWPVPDEYLLELGRMVSVWGSLESTAAIAISKLAGYESPTDIRALAMVAHSNFQQRVDIVSSLCGQLVDQVPHLKGYEIVIKKVRAAQAGRNKYAHNALSLDDDGQVHIAYMSARGTFKTNVEIVRVADIREVTAKIHEAVVALHGLITNTAAKPMWER
;
A
#
# COMPACT_ATOMS: atom_id res chain seq x y z
N MET A 1 44.20 -20.48 -0.96
CA MET A 1 42.81 -20.83 -1.31
C MET A 1 42.02 -20.99 -0.02
N THR A 2 41.38 -19.93 0.43
CA THR A 2 40.57 -19.93 1.66
C THR A 2 39.14 -20.26 1.25
N THR A 3 38.76 -21.52 1.43
CA THR A 3 37.37 -21.97 1.36
C THR A 3 36.58 -21.25 2.45
N GLN A 4 35.84 -20.21 2.06
CA GLN A 4 35.00 -19.43 2.96
C GLN A 4 33.87 -20.34 3.45
N LYS A 5 33.71 -20.43 4.78
CA LYS A 5 32.69 -21.22 5.47
C LYS A 5 31.33 -20.99 4.81
N THR A 6 30.70 -22.07 4.36
CA THR A 6 29.28 -22.11 4.02
C THR A 6 28.48 -21.56 5.20
N SER A 7 27.80 -20.43 5.06
CA SER A 7 26.90 -19.91 6.10
C SER A 7 25.79 -20.93 6.38
N LYS A 8 25.37 -21.06 7.64
CA LYS A 8 24.24 -21.96 7.96
C LYS A 8 22.98 -21.36 7.34
N ARG A 9 22.05 -22.22 6.90
CA ARG A 9 20.73 -21.77 6.45
C ARG A 9 20.08 -20.89 7.52
N GLY A 10 19.70 -19.66 7.14
CA GLY A 10 19.11 -18.67 8.06
C GLY A 10 20.09 -17.63 8.59
N GLU A 11 21.41 -17.80 8.38
CA GLU A 11 22.41 -16.75 8.61
C GLU A 11 22.58 -15.94 7.32
N PHE A 12 21.85 -14.83 7.23
CA PHE A 12 21.91 -13.92 6.09
C PHE A 12 22.96 -12.85 6.30
N ASN A 13 23.56 -12.39 5.19
CA ASN A 13 24.39 -11.18 5.20
C ASN A 13 23.50 -9.98 5.61
N PRO A 14 23.90 -9.13 6.57
CA PRO A 14 23.13 -7.95 6.98
C PRO A 14 22.80 -6.95 5.86
N ASN A 15 23.54 -7.03 4.75
CA ASN A 15 23.32 -6.22 3.56
C ASN A 15 22.51 -6.95 2.48
N TRP A 16 22.01 -8.16 2.75
CA TRP A 16 21.24 -8.96 1.81
C TRP A 16 19.76 -9.08 2.24
N PRO A 17 18.81 -8.88 1.31
CA PRO A 17 19.01 -8.44 -0.09
C PRO A 17 19.41 -6.96 -0.21
N VAL A 18 19.16 -6.17 0.83
CA VAL A 18 19.57 -4.77 1.02
C VAL A 18 19.84 -4.54 2.52
N PRO A 19 20.47 -3.43 2.93
CA PRO A 19 20.72 -3.14 4.35
C PRO A 19 19.44 -3.16 5.21
N ASP A 20 19.58 -3.60 6.46
CA ASP A 20 18.48 -3.78 7.42
C ASP A 20 17.54 -2.56 7.55
N GLU A 21 18.04 -1.34 7.43
CA GLU A 21 17.21 -0.13 7.51
C GLU A 21 16.17 -0.04 6.38
N TYR A 22 16.48 -0.56 5.19
CA TYR A 22 15.54 -0.65 4.08
C TYR A 22 14.51 -1.75 4.35
N LEU A 23 14.96 -2.91 4.83
CA LEU A 23 14.07 -4.03 5.16
C LEU A 23 13.08 -3.65 6.27
N LEU A 24 13.52 -2.88 7.26
CA LEU A 24 12.67 -2.35 8.32
C LEU A 24 11.54 -1.48 7.76
N GLU A 25 11.86 -0.50 6.91
CA GLU A 25 10.84 0.41 6.38
C GLU A 25 9.96 -0.25 5.31
N LEU A 26 10.49 -1.21 4.54
CA LEU A 26 9.68 -2.06 3.65
C LEU A 26 8.69 -2.91 4.46
N GLY A 27 9.15 -3.51 5.57
CA GLY A 27 8.29 -4.27 6.48
C GLY A 27 7.18 -3.39 7.06
N ARG A 28 7.53 -2.18 7.54
CA ARG A 28 6.56 -1.19 8.02
C ARG A 28 5.55 -0.83 6.94
N MET A 29 6.02 -0.52 5.73
CA MET A 29 5.16 -0.20 4.58
C MET A 29 4.16 -1.33 4.31
N VAL A 30 4.61 -2.59 4.27
CA VAL A 30 3.76 -3.76 4.03
C VAL A 30 2.76 -3.97 5.16
N SER A 31 3.17 -3.80 6.42
CA SER A 31 2.25 -3.92 7.56
C SER A 31 1.15 -2.85 7.54
N VAL A 32 1.50 -1.60 7.23
CA VAL A 32 0.52 -0.50 7.13
C VAL A 32 -0.37 -0.68 5.90
N TRP A 33 0.17 -1.21 4.79
CA TRP A 33 -0.60 -1.56 3.60
C TRP A 33 -1.74 -2.54 3.90
N GLY A 34 -1.48 -3.58 4.71
CA GLY A 34 -2.53 -4.51 5.14
C GLY A 34 -3.71 -3.81 5.82
N SER A 35 -3.46 -2.74 6.57
CA SER A 35 -4.53 -1.93 7.18
C SER A 35 -5.39 -1.23 6.14
N LEU A 36 -4.79 -0.73 5.05
CA LEU A 36 -5.54 -0.10 3.95
C LEU A 36 -6.36 -1.14 3.19
N GLU A 37 -5.82 -2.34 2.96
CA GLU A 37 -6.54 -3.44 2.33
C GLU A 37 -7.76 -3.87 3.13
N SER A 38 -7.62 -4.01 4.45
CA SER A 38 -8.74 -4.30 5.35
C SER A 38 -9.76 -3.17 5.40
N THR A 39 -9.30 -1.92 5.46
CA THR A 39 -10.19 -0.75 5.47
C THR A 39 -11.01 -0.66 4.17
N ALA A 40 -10.41 -0.97 3.02
CA ALA A 40 -11.14 -1.03 1.75
C ALA A 40 -12.19 -2.15 1.73
N ALA A 41 -11.90 -3.33 2.27
CA ALA A 41 -12.88 -4.41 2.38
C ALA A 41 -14.07 -4.02 3.29
N ILE A 42 -13.77 -3.40 4.44
CA ILE A 42 -14.77 -2.86 5.36
C ILE A 42 -15.62 -1.77 4.70
N ALA A 43 -14.98 -0.88 3.93
CA ALA A 43 -15.67 0.18 3.19
C ALA A 43 -16.71 -0.40 2.22
N ILE A 44 -16.35 -1.44 1.48
CA ILE A 44 -17.27 -2.13 0.56
C ILE A 44 -18.45 -2.71 1.33
N SER A 45 -18.19 -3.41 2.44
CA SER A 45 -19.26 -4.00 3.25
C SER A 45 -20.23 -2.94 3.78
N LYS A 46 -19.72 -1.85 4.34
CA LYS A 46 -20.54 -0.78 4.89
C LYS A 46 -21.32 -0.01 3.82
N LEU A 47 -20.69 0.32 2.70
CA LEU A 47 -21.36 1.02 1.60
C LEU A 47 -22.38 0.14 0.87
N ALA A 48 -22.16 -1.17 0.80
CA ALA A 48 -23.13 -2.10 0.23
C ALA A 48 -24.36 -2.35 1.14
N GLY A 49 -24.41 -1.73 2.33
CA GLY A 49 -25.56 -1.79 3.23
C GLY A 49 -25.59 -3.04 4.11
N TYR A 50 -24.47 -3.74 4.30
CA TYR A 50 -24.40 -4.84 5.27
C TYR A 50 -24.38 -4.29 6.71
N GLU A 51 -25.11 -4.97 7.60
CA GLU A 51 -25.19 -4.61 9.04
C GLU A 51 -23.83 -4.65 9.73
N SER A 52 -22.99 -5.63 9.36
CA SER A 52 -21.66 -5.79 9.93
C SER A 52 -20.58 -5.40 8.92
N PRO A 53 -19.59 -4.57 9.30
CA PRO A 53 -18.38 -4.29 8.51
C PRO A 53 -17.57 -5.54 8.10
N THR A 54 -17.81 -6.66 8.77
CA THR A 54 -17.14 -7.95 8.54
C THR A 54 -18.15 -9.03 8.14
N ASP A 55 -19.26 -8.65 7.50
CA ASP A 55 -20.22 -9.62 6.97
C ASP A 55 -19.51 -10.59 6.02
N ILE A 56 -19.64 -11.90 6.28
CA ILE A 56 -18.94 -12.94 5.53
C ILE A 56 -19.29 -12.94 4.04
N ARG A 57 -20.50 -12.50 3.67
CA ARG A 57 -20.93 -12.41 2.27
C ARG A 57 -20.15 -11.30 1.55
N ALA A 58 -20.02 -10.14 2.20
CA ALA A 58 -19.21 -9.04 1.69
C ALA A 58 -17.74 -9.45 1.54
N LEU A 59 -17.17 -10.09 2.58
CA LEU A 59 -15.79 -10.55 2.57
C LEU A 59 -15.54 -11.63 1.50
N ALA A 60 -16.47 -12.56 1.31
CA ALA A 60 -16.37 -13.60 0.28
C ALA A 60 -16.33 -13.00 -1.13
N MET A 61 -17.13 -11.95 -1.41
CA MET A 61 -17.11 -11.27 -2.71
C MET A 61 -15.75 -10.62 -3.02
N VAL A 62 -15.06 -10.10 -2.01
CA VAL A 62 -13.79 -9.38 -2.21
C VAL A 62 -12.55 -10.23 -1.96
N ALA A 63 -12.70 -11.45 -1.44
CA ALA A 63 -11.59 -12.33 -1.04
C ALA A 63 -10.55 -12.54 -2.14
N HIS A 64 -10.99 -12.73 -3.38
CA HIS A 64 -10.12 -12.95 -4.55
C HIS A 64 -9.95 -11.71 -5.44
N SER A 65 -10.55 -10.58 -5.05
CA SER A 65 -10.36 -9.32 -5.77
C SER A 65 -9.00 -8.72 -5.44
N ASN A 66 -8.33 -8.21 -6.47
CA ASN A 66 -7.12 -7.40 -6.27
C ASN A 66 -7.48 -6.03 -5.69
N PHE A 67 -6.50 -5.33 -5.13
CA PHE A 67 -6.76 -4.05 -4.47
C PHE A 67 -7.35 -2.99 -5.41
N GLN A 68 -6.94 -2.96 -6.68
CA GLN A 68 -7.50 -2.03 -7.67
C GLN A 68 -9.01 -2.23 -7.82
N GLN A 69 -9.46 -3.48 -7.96
CA GLN A 69 -10.88 -3.82 -8.05
C GLN A 69 -11.64 -3.38 -6.79
N ARG A 70 -11.06 -3.54 -5.59
CA ARG A 70 -11.69 -3.07 -4.34
C ARG A 70 -11.87 -1.55 -4.35
N VAL A 71 -10.85 -0.79 -4.76
CA VAL A 71 -10.93 0.67 -4.86
C VAL A 71 -11.98 1.11 -5.88
N ASP A 72 -12.08 0.42 -7.02
CA ASP A 72 -13.08 0.72 -8.04
C ASP A 72 -14.51 0.45 -7.53
N ILE A 73 -14.72 -0.62 -6.75
CA ILE A 73 -15.99 -0.89 -6.07
C ILE A 73 -16.34 0.23 -5.08
N VAL A 74 -15.40 0.61 -4.19
CA VAL A 74 -15.64 1.70 -3.23
C VAL A 74 -16.01 3.00 -3.95
N SER A 75 -15.24 3.37 -4.98
CA SER A 75 -15.51 4.57 -5.79
C SER A 75 -16.90 4.53 -6.43
N SER A 76 -17.30 3.38 -6.97
CA SER A 76 -18.61 3.21 -7.62
C SER A 76 -19.74 3.31 -6.61
N LEU A 77 -19.62 2.65 -5.45
CA LEU A 77 -20.62 2.71 -4.38
C LEU A 77 -20.76 4.14 -3.83
N CYS A 78 -19.65 4.84 -3.59
CA CYS A 78 -19.71 6.24 -3.18
C CYS A 78 -20.46 7.11 -4.21
N GLY A 79 -20.18 6.94 -5.50
CA GLY A 79 -20.88 7.67 -6.56
C GLY A 79 -22.39 7.39 -6.62
N GLN A 80 -22.82 6.17 -6.31
CA GLN A 80 -24.25 5.82 -6.25
C GLN A 80 -24.95 6.37 -5.00
N LEU A 81 -24.21 6.51 -3.89
CA LEU A 81 -24.78 6.86 -2.58
C LEU A 81 -24.64 8.34 -2.23
N VAL A 82 -23.82 9.11 -2.95
CA VAL A 82 -23.44 10.49 -2.58
C VAL A 82 -24.63 11.43 -2.39
N ASP A 83 -25.71 11.25 -3.16
CA ASP A 83 -26.91 12.07 -3.06
C ASP A 83 -27.77 11.73 -1.84
N GLN A 84 -27.67 10.49 -1.36
CA GLN A 84 -28.41 9.98 -0.19
C GLN A 84 -27.58 10.11 1.10
N VAL A 85 -26.25 10.14 0.97
CA VAL A 85 -25.30 10.12 2.08
C VAL A 85 -24.33 11.31 1.92
N PRO A 86 -24.71 12.52 2.39
CA PRO A 86 -24.00 13.76 2.05
C PRO A 86 -22.54 13.82 2.48
N HIS A 87 -22.13 13.07 3.51
CA HIS A 87 -20.73 13.04 3.96
C HIS A 87 -19.80 12.30 2.99
N LEU A 88 -20.34 11.59 1.99
CA LEU A 88 -19.56 11.00 0.90
C LEU A 88 -19.18 12.03 -0.17
N LYS A 89 -19.68 13.26 -0.10
CA LYS A 89 -19.27 14.32 -1.04
C LYS A 89 -17.76 14.54 -0.98
N GLY A 90 -17.11 14.54 -2.15
CA GLY A 90 -15.67 14.65 -2.25
C GLY A 90 -14.89 13.34 -2.05
N TYR A 91 -15.58 12.18 -2.09
CA TYR A 91 -14.94 10.87 -2.02
C TYR A 91 -13.82 10.70 -3.06
N GLU A 92 -13.88 11.38 -4.20
CA GLU A 92 -12.88 11.34 -5.26
C GLU A 92 -11.50 11.76 -4.77
N ILE A 93 -11.42 12.71 -3.82
CA ILE A 93 -10.17 13.14 -3.19
C ILE A 93 -9.57 11.99 -2.37
N VAL A 94 -10.42 11.29 -1.62
CA VAL A 94 -10.01 10.12 -0.82
C VAL A 94 -9.56 8.98 -1.74
N ILE A 95 -10.32 8.68 -2.79
CA ILE A 95 -9.96 7.67 -3.80
C ILE A 95 -8.62 8.01 -4.47
N LYS A 96 -8.36 9.28 -4.78
CA LYS A 96 -7.07 9.73 -5.32
C LYS A 96 -5.92 9.44 -4.35
N LYS A 97 -6.09 9.69 -3.04
CA LYS A 97 -5.10 9.34 -2.01
C LYS A 97 -4.84 7.84 -1.95
N VAL A 98 -5.89 7.03 -1.96
CA VAL A 98 -5.80 5.56 -1.94
C VAL A 98 -5.04 5.02 -3.15
N ARG A 99 -5.34 5.54 -4.36
CA ARG A 99 -4.62 5.17 -5.59
C ARG A 99 -3.15 5.62 -5.57
N ALA A 100 -2.86 6.79 -5.01
CA ALA A 100 -1.48 7.27 -4.85
C ALA A 100 -0.69 6.36 -3.89
N ALA A 101 -1.31 5.94 -2.77
CA ALA A 101 -0.73 4.99 -1.84
C ALA A 101 -0.44 3.63 -2.51
N GLN A 102 -1.38 3.11 -3.30
CA GLN A 102 -1.19 1.89 -4.09
C GLN A 102 -0.02 2.02 -5.08
N ALA A 103 0.07 3.13 -5.82
CA ALA A 103 1.17 3.36 -6.76
C ALA A 103 2.52 3.41 -6.04
N GLY A 104 2.61 4.11 -4.90
CA GLY A 104 3.81 4.19 -4.07
C GLY A 104 4.22 2.82 -3.54
N ARG A 105 3.30 2.06 -2.94
CA ARG A 105 3.55 0.69 -2.46
C ARG A 105 4.00 -0.22 -3.60
N ASN A 106 3.36 -0.12 -4.76
CA ASN A 106 3.66 -0.98 -5.89
C ASN A 106 5.08 -0.76 -6.42
N LYS A 107 5.58 0.48 -6.39
CA LYS A 107 6.97 0.78 -6.74
C LYS A 107 7.94 -0.11 -5.94
N TYR A 108 7.79 -0.15 -4.62
CA TYR A 108 8.75 -0.86 -3.76
C TYR A 108 8.44 -2.34 -3.51
N ALA A 109 7.18 -2.76 -3.65
CA ALA A 109 6.76 -4.14 -3.37
C ALA A 109 6.81 -5.07 -4.60
N HIS A 110 6.81 -4.54 -5.82
CA HIS A 110 6.79 -5.34 -7.06
C HIS A 110 8.10 -5.32 -7.85
N ASN A 111 9.04 -4.45 -7.49
CA ASN A 111 10.29 -4.29 -8.22
C ASN A 111 11.47 -4.77 -7.37
N ALA A 112 12.51 -5.28 -8.03
CA ALA A 112 13.68 -5.78 -7.36
C ALA A 112 14.52 -4.62 -6.80
N LEU A 113 14.93 -4.76 -5.54
CA LEU A 113 15.93 -3.92 -4.91
C LEU A 113 17.28 -4.63 -4.93
N SER A 114 18.34 -3.88 -5.18
CA SER A 114 19.72 -4.40 -5.18
C SER A 114 20.67 -3.40 -4.57
N LEU A 115 21.67 -3.89 -3.83
CA LEU A 115 22.80 -3.11 -3.35
C LEU A 115 23.93 -3.17 -4.40
N ASP A 116 24.48 -2.02 -4.77
CA ASP A 116 25.66 -1.94 -5.65
C ASP A 116 26.99 -1.99 -4.87
N ASP A 117 28.11 -2.00 -5.60
CA ASP A 117 29.45 -2.06 -5.01
C ASP A 117 29.83 -0.79 -4.22
N ASP A 118 29.15 0.34 -4.49
CA ASP A 118 29.33 1.62 -3.78
C ASP A 118 28.45 1.71 -2.52
N GLY A 119 27.68 0.66 -2.21
CA GLY A 119 26.78 0.61 -1.05
C GLY A 119 25.46 1.36 -1.23
N GLN A 120 25.08 1.70 -2.46
CA GLN A 120 23.81 2.35 -2.79
C GLN A 120 22.74 1.32 -3.15
N VAL A 121 21.53 1.56 -2.65
CA VAL A 121 20.37 0.72 -2.99
C VAL A 121 19.70 1.26 -4.24
N HIS A 122 19.46 0.39 -5.20
CA HIS A 122 18.78 0.71 -6.45
C HIS A 122 17.48 -0.07 -6.58
N ILE A 123 16.55 0.48 -7.35
CA ILE A 123 15.34 -0.21 -7.79
C ILE A 123 15.26 -0.22 -9.31
N ALA A 124 15.03 -1.40 -9.88
CA ALA A 124 14.87 -1.58 -11.32
C ALA A 124 13.40 -1.89 -11.63
N TYR A 125 12.80 -1.15 -12.57
CA TYR A 125 11.43 -1.39 -12.99
C TYR A 125 11.22 -1.15 -14.48
N MET A 126 10.18 -1.79 -15.01
CA MET A 126 9.86 -1.81 -16.44
C MET A 126 8.45 -1.27 -16.66
N SER A 127 8.28 -0.48 -17.72
CA SER A 127 6.97 -0.03 -18.18
C SER A 127 6.82 -0.33 -19.67
N ALA A 128 5.68 -0.91 -20.06
CA ALA A 128 5.34 -1.21 -21.45
C ALA A 128 4.21 -0.31 -21.99
N ARG A 129 3.80 0.73 -21.25
CA ARG A 129 2.71 1.61 -21.69
C ARG A 129 3.19 2.55 -22.79
N GLY A 130 2.76 2.29 -24.02
CA GLY A 130 3.13 3.06 -25.22
C GLY A 130 4.50 2.70 -25.79
N THR A 131 5.54 2.71 -24.96
CA THR A 131 6.88 2.26 -25.34
C THR A 131 7.52 1.52 -24.17
N PHE A 132 8.27 0.47 -24.48
CA PHE A 132 9.02 -0.28 -23.49
C PHE A 132 10.16 0.57 -22.91
N LYS A 133 10.17 0.76 -21.59
CA LYS A 133 11.17 1.55 -20.86
C LYS A 133 11.65 0.78 -19.63
N THR A 134 12.96 0.70 -19.47
CA THR A 134 13.61 0.22 -18.25
C THR A 134 14.18 1.41 -17.50
N ASN A 135 13.91 1.51 -16.20
CA ASN A 135 14.45 2.56 -15.34
C ASN A 135 15.19 1.92 -14.18
N VAL A 136 16.27 2.57 -13.76
CA VAL A 136 17.01 2.26 -12.54
C VAL A 136 17.13 3.55 -11.76
N GLU A 137 16.73 3.52 -10.49
CA GLU A 137 16.75 4.68 -9.60
C GLU A 137 17.41 4.33 -8.28
N ILE A 138 18.17 5.27 -7.72
CA ILE A 138 18.66 5.19 -6.35
C ILE A 138 17.46 5.32 -5.41
N VAL A 139 17.36 4.41 -4.45
CA VAL A 139 16.33 4.43 -3.41
C VAL A 139 16.89 5.05 -2.15
N ARG A 140 16.13 5.97 -1.55
CA ARG A 140 16.43 6.48 -0.21
C ARG A 140 15.43 5.90 0.78
N VAL A 141 15.89 5.55 1.97
CA VAL A 141 15.02 5.11 3.09
C VAL A 141 13.88 6.11 3.35
N ALA A 142 14.16 7.42 3.22
CA ALA A 142 13.18 8.48 3.35
C ALA A 142 12.00 8.35 2.38
N ASP A 143 12.21 7.85 1.16
CA ASP A 143 11.16 7.71 0.16
C ASP A 143 10.19 6.57 0.53
N ILE A 144 10.70 5.48 1.14
CA ILE A 144 9.89 4.37 1.64
C ILE A 144 9.06 4.81 2.85
N ARG A 145 9.65 5.61 3.74
CA ARG A 145 8.94 6.23 4.87
C ARG A 145 7.80 7.13 4.40
N GLU A 146 8.05 7.95 3.38
CA GLU A 146 7.06 8.83 2.78
C GLU A 146 5.91 8.04 2.14
N VAL A 147 6.20 6.93 1.45
CA VAL A 147 5.15 6.03 0.97
C VAL A 147 4.35 5.43 2.13
N THR A 148 5.02 5.01 3.20
CA THR A 148 4.35 4.49 4.40
C THR A 148 3.40 5.52 5.02
N ALA A 149 3.83 6.78 5.12
CA ALA A 149 2.99 7.89 5.59
C ALA A 149 1.77 8.05 4.68
N LYS A 150 1.94 8.09 3.35
CA LYS A 150 0.84 8.18 2.38
C LYS A 150 -0.16 7.03 2.50
N ILE A 151 0.30 5.81 2.75
CA ILE A 151 -0.59 4.67 3.01
C ILE A 151 -1.41 4.93 4.28
N HIS A 152 -0.78 5.35 5.37
CA HIS A 152 -1.49 5.65 6.62
C HIS A 152 -2.48 6.81 6.48
N GLU A 153 -2.13 7.87 5.76
CA GLU A 153 -3.05 8.96 5.43
C GLU A 153 -4.25 8.46 4.63
N ALA A 154 -4.03 7.56 3.67
CA ALA A 154 -5.11 6.94 2.91
C ALA A 154 -6.02 6.07 3.79
N VAL A 155 -5.45 5.34 4.76
CA VAL A 155 -6.22 4.57 5.75
C VAL A 155 -7.14 5.48 6.54
N VAL A 156 -6.61 6.54 7.16
CA VAL A 156 -7.41 7.43 8.01
C VAL A 156 -8.42 8.26 7.21
N ALA A 157 -8.06 8.65 5.98
CA ALA A 157 -8.98 9.35 5.07
C ALA A 157 -10.14 8.45 4.63
N LEU A 158 -9.86 7.20 4.26
CA LEU A 158 -10.89 6.23 3.90
C LEU A 158 -11.76 5.89 5.11
N HIS A 159 -11.16 5.64 6.27
CA HIS A 159 -11.91 5.45 7.51
C HIS A 159 -12.85 6.64 7.78
N GLY A 160 -12.33 7.87 7.70
CA GLY A 160 -13.12 9.07 7.96
C GLY A 160 -14.27 9.26 6.98
N LEU A 161 -14.05 8.98 5.71
CA LEU A 161 -15.10 8.98 4.68
C LEU A 161 -16.22 8.00 5.01
N ILE A 162 -15.87 6.77 5.43
CA ILE A 162 -16.86 5.69 5.63
C ILE A 162 -17.57 5.76 6.98
N THR A 163 -16.93 6.36 7.98
CA THR A 163 -17.47 6.45 9.35
C THR A 163 -18.02 7.83 9.68
N ASN A 164 -17.84 8.81 8.80
CA ASN A 164 -18.10 10.22 9.06
C ASN A 164 -17.40 10.73 10.35
N THR A 165 -16.28 10.09 10.72
CA THR A 165 -15.51 10.41 11.93
C THR A 165 -14.06 10.65 11.54
N ALA A 166 -13.63 11.90 11.60
CA ALA A 166 -12.27 12.28 11.25
C ALA A 166 -11.27 11.56 12.17
N ALA A 167 -10.32 10.85 11.56
CA ALA A 167 -9.20 10.24 12.25
C ALA A 167 -7.93 10.97 11.84
N LYS A 168 -7.11 11.35 12.83
CA LYS A 168 -5.81 11.96 12.57
C LYS A 168 -4.75 10.90 12.24
N PRO A 169 -3.81 11.20 11.32
CA PRO A 169 -2.61 10.41 11.13
C PRO A 169 -1.84 10.24 12.45
N MET A 170 -1.03 9.19 12.56
CA MET A 170 -0.40 8.83 13.84
C MET A 170 0.56 9.90 14.39
N TRP A 171 1.11 10.75 13.53
CA TRP A 171 2.01 11.86 13.89
C TRP A 171 1.28 13.14 14.31
N GLU A 172 -0.05 13.17 14.24
CA GLU A 172 -0.90 14.32 14.66
C GLU A 172 -1.83 13.97 15.84
N ARG A 173 -1.65 12.79 16.42
CA ARG A 173 -2.45 12.30 17.55
C ARG A 173 -1.93 12.84 18.88
#